data_AF-A0AAU9RI52-F1
#
_entry.id   AF-A0AAU9RI52-F1
#
_cell.length_a   1.000
_cell.length_b   1.000
_cell.length_c   1.000
_cell.angle_alpha   90.00
_cell.angle_beta   90.00
_cell.angle_gamma   90.00
#
_symmetry.space_group_name_H-M   'P 1'
#
loop_
_entity.id
_entity.type
_entity.pdbx_description
1 polymer ?
#
loop_
_entity_poly.entity_id
_entity_poly.type
_entity_poly.pdbx_seq_one_letter_code
_entity_poly.pdbx_strand_id
1 'polypeptide(L)'
;MLASADPSAYPKMETWKLKSEYGDCCLWNGIECDMDTSHVIGLDISSNFIYGSINTSSNLFRLVHLQRLNLADNNFNYSEIPSAIGNLSRLAYVYLSKSKFYGEFPRVIFLLPNFQVLSASQNLYLSGYLAELHNRSPLKV
;
A
#
# COMPACT_ATOMS: atom_id res chain seq x y z
N MET A 1 -1.30 -20.10 -10.73
CA MET A 1 -1.93 -19.76 -9.44
C MET A 1 -2.50 -18.35 -9.59
N LEU A 2 -3.81 -18.17 -9.40
CA LEU A 2 -4.47 -16.88 -9.61
C LEU A 2 -3.85 -15.80 -8.71
N ALA A 3 -3.78 -14.58 -9.21
CA ALA A 3 -3.17 -13.46 -8.49
C ALA A 3 -4.09 -12.84 -7.41
N SER A 4 -5.36 -13.24 -7.35
CA SER A 4 -6.34 -12.87 -6.32
C SER A 4 -7.32 -14.04 -6.10
N ALA A 5 -7.87 -14.17 -4.88
CA ALA A 5 -8.89 -15.16 -4.53
C ALA A 5 -10.32 -14.57 -4.47
N ASP A 6 -10.48 -13.27 -4.67
CA ASP A 6 -11.77 -12.58 -4.67
C ASP A 6 -12.50 -12.78 -6.02
N PRO A 7 -13.73 -13.31 -6.05
CA PRO A 7 -14.52 -13.46 -7.28
C PRO A 7 -14.84 -12.13 -7.98
N SER A 8 -14.81 -11.02 -7.25
CA SER A 8 -15.03 -9.66 -7.75
C SER A 8 -13.73 -8.95 -8.15
N ALA A 9 -12.58 -9.63 -8.09
CA ALA A 9 -11.30 -9.08 -8.48
C ALA A 9 -11.29 -8.62 -9.94
N TYR A 10 -10.75 -7.42 -10.18
CA TYR A 10 -10.57 -6.87 -11.51
C TYR A 10 -9.38 -5.88 -11.50
N PRO A 11 -8.69 -5.71 -12.65
CA PRO A 11 -7.55 -4.80 -12.73
C PRO A 11 -8.06 -3.35 -12.80
N LYS A 12 -8.21 -2.68 -11.64
CA LYS A 12 -8.66 -1.27 -11.54
C LYS A 12 -7.82 -0.35 -12.41
N MET A 13 -6.51 -0.61 -12.50
CA MET A 13 -5.57 0.16 -13.32
C MET A 13 -5.90 0.18 -14.82
N GLU A 14 -6.62 -0.80 -15.36
CA GLU A 14 -7.07 -0.76 -16.77
C GLU A 14 -8.10 0.35 -17.03
N THR A 15 -8.76 0.83 -15.96
CA THR A 15 -9.72 1.93 -16.02
C THR A 15 -9.07 3.31 -15.88
N TRP A 16 -7.79 3.37 -15.50
CA TRP A 16 -7.03 4.61 -15.30
C TRP A 16 -6.64 5.21 -16.65
N LYS A 17 -7.62 5.80 -17.32
CA LYS A 17 -7.44 6.44 -18.63
C LYS A 17 -7.58 7.93 -18.48
N LEU A 18 -6.55 8.68 -18.87
CA LEU A 18 -6.65 10.11 -19.06
C LEU A 18 -7.52 10.35 -20.31
N LYS A 19 -8.77 10.78 -20.10
CA LYS A 19 -9.69 11.09 -21.21
C LYS A 19 -9.47 12.49 -21.80
N SER A 20 -8.62 13.32 -21.19
CA SER A 20 -8.33 14.70 -21.62
C SER A 20 -6.93 15.14 -21.17
N GLU A 21 -6.46 16.29 -21.69
CA GLU A 21 -5.23 16.99 -21.27
C GLU A 21 -5.20 17.38 -19.77
N TYR A 22 -6.34 17.26 -19.07
CA TYR A 22 -6.52 17.55 -17.65
C TYR A 22 -7.25 16.39 -16.95
N GLY A 23 -6.82 15.16 -17.20
CA GLY A 23 -7.48 13.99 -16.62
C GLY A 23 -7.40 13.97 -15.09
N ASP A 24 -8.55 13.97 -14.44
CA ASP A 24 -8.66 13.91 -12.99
C ASP A 24 -8.51 12.47 -12.48
N CYS A 25 -7.37 12.18 -11.85
CA CYS A 25 -7.10 10.86 -11.27
C CYS A 25 -7.99 10.53 -10.08
N CYS A 26 -8.65 11.51 -9.46
CA CYS A 26 -9.54 11.31 -8.33
C CYS A 26 -10.85 10.60 -8.73
N LEU A 27 -11.13 10.50 -10.04
CA LEU A 27 -12.23 9.71 -10.59
C LEU A 27 -11.85 8.24 -10.85
N TRP A 28 -10.59 7.87 -10.66
CA TRP A 28 -10.12 6.52 -10.93
C TRP A 28 -10.51 5.56 -9.81
N ASN A 29 -10.96 4.36 -10.19
CA ASN A 29 -11.26 3.30 -9.23
C ASN A 29 -10.02 3.02 -8.38
N GLY A 30 -10.19 3.06 -7.06
CA GLY A 30 -9.11 2.82 -6.11
C GLY A 30 -8.28 4.05 -5.76
N ILE A 31 -8.58 5.24 -6.29
CA ILE A 31 -7.93 6.49 -5.87
C ILE A 31 -8.89 7.27 -4.97
N GLU A 32 -8.38 7.71 -3.81
CA GLU A 32 -9.05 8.64 -2.90
C GLU A 32 -8.22 9.92 -2.87
N CYS A 33 -8.87 11.07 -3.10
CA CYS A 33 -8.25 12.38 -3.03
C CYS A 33 -8.84 13.23 -1.92
N ASP A 34 -7.99 14.10 -1.37
CA ASP A 34 -8.41 15.21 -0.53
C ASP A 34 -9.04 16.30 -1.40
N MET A 35 -10.30 16.67 -1.12
CA MET A 35 -11.06 17.59 -2.00
C MET A 35 -10.58 19.04 -1.93
N ASP A 36 -9.91 19.43 -0.84
CA ASP A 36 -9.43 20.80 -0.64
C ASP A 36 -8.07 21.00 -1.32
N THR A 37 -7.20 20.00 -1.26
CA THR A 37 -5.82 20.07 -1.77
C THR A 37 -5.60 19.32 -3.08
N SER A 38 -6.58 18.52 -3.52
CA SER A 38 -6.49 17.63 -4.69
C SER A 38 -5.34 16.62 -4.63
N HIS A 39 -4.78 16.36 -3.44
CA HIS A 39 -3.75 15.34 -3.27
C HIS A 39 -4.36 13.95 -3.14
N VAL A 40 -3.70 12.95 -3.72
CA VAL A 40 -4.03 11.54 -3.47
C VAL A 40 -3.69 11.18 -2.03
N ILE A 41 -4.70 10.79 -1.26
CA ILE A 41 -4.60 10.38 0.14
C ILE A 41 -4.89 8.89 0.36
N GLY A 42 -5.52 8.21 -0.59
CA GLY A 42 -5.75 6.78 -0.53
C GLY A 42 -5.50 6.10 -1.87
N LEU A 43 -4.87 4.93 -1.80
CA LEU A 43 -4.65 4.05 -2.94
C LEU A 43 -5.11 2.64 -2.54
N ASP A 44 -6.20 2.20 -3.14
CA ASP A 44 -6.74 0.85 -3.05
C ASP A 44 -6.62 0.14 -4.40
N ILE A 45 -5.61 -0.73 -4.47
CA ILE A 45 -5.41 -1.67 -5.56
C ILE A 45 -5.43 -3.10 -5.02
N SER A 46 -6.28 -3.37 -4.02
CA SER A 46 -6.51 -4.74 -3.55
C SER A 46 -7.23 -5.56 -4.62
N SER A 47 -6.97 -6.86 -4.67
CA SER A 47 -7.62 -7.79 -5.60
C SER A 47 -7.54 -7.31 -7.06
N ASN A 48 -6.35 -6.84 -7.47
CA ASN A 48 -6.09 -6.25 -8.79
C ASN A 48 -5.32 -7.18 -9.74
N PHE A 49 -5.15 -8.45 -9.36
CA PHE A 49 -4.33 -9.42 -10.08
C PHE A 49 -2.86 -8.98 -10.26
N ILE A 50 -2.34 -8.13 -9.38
CA ILE A 50 -0.97 -7.66 -9.47
C ILE A 50 -0.03 -8.84 -9.23
N TYR A 51 0.94 -9.00 -10.14
CA TYR A 51 2.02 -9.96 -10.03
C TYR A 51 3.38 -9.28 -10.19
N GLY A 52 4.34 -9.63 -9.33
CA GLY A 52 5.71 -9.12 -9.44
C GLY A 52 6.23 -8.58 -8.12
N SER A 53 6.88 -7.43 -8.13
CA SER A 53 7.46 -6.79 -6.94
C SER A 53 7.30 -5.28 -6.98
N ILE A 54 7.48 -4.62 -5.83
CA ILE A 54 7.54 -3.16 -5.75
C ILE A 54 9.02 -2.77 -5.71
N ASN A 55 9.48 -2.04 -6.73
CA ASN A 55 10.85 -1.54 -6.77
C ASN A 55 11.01 -0.27 -5.91
N THR A 56 12.17 -0.07 -5.28
CA THR A 56 12.52 1.14 -4.51
C THR A 56 12.33 2.45 -5.28
N SER A 57 12.44 2.41 -6.61
CA SER A 57 12.24 3.55 -7.52
C SER A 57 10.79 3.76 -7.99
N SER A 58 9.84 2.98 -7.48
CA SER A 58 8.42 3.09 -7.87
C SER A 58 7.86 4.49 -7.60
N ASN A 59 7.06 4.99 -8.55
CA ASN A 59 6.33 6.26 -8.39
C ASN A 59 5.33 6.23 -7.22
N LEU A 60 4.95 5.04 -6.72
CA LEU A 60 4.18 4.89 -5.48
C LEU A 60 4.78 5.72 -4.34
N PHE A 61 6.09 5.70 -4.18
CA PHE A 61 6.80 6.36 -3.09
C PHE A 61 6.91 7.89 -3.26
N ARG A 62 6.38 8.45 -4.36
CA ARG A 62 6.25 9.90 -4.58
C ARG A 62 4.92 10.46 -4.07
N LEU A 63 3.97 9.61 -3.70
CA LEU A 63 2.68 10.01 -3.14
C LEU A 63 2.85 10.40 -1.66
N VAL A 64 3.63 11.46 -1.38
CA VAL A 64 4.02 11.85 -0.01
C VAL A 64 2.84 12.23 0.90
N HIS A 65 1.67 12.50 0.30
CA HIS A 65 0.42 12.80 0.99
C HIS A 65 -0.44 11.57 1.29
N LEU A 66 -0.03 10.38 0.82
CA LEU A 66 -0.79 9.15 0.98
C LEU A 66 -0.94 8.79 2.46
N GLN A 67 -2.17 8.53 2.87
CA GLN A 67 -2.58 8.15 4.22
C GLN A 67 -3.00 6.68 4.29
N ARG A 68 -3.56 6.14 3.20
CA ARG A 68 -4.05 4.75 3.11
C ARG A 68 -3.46 4.04 1.92
N LEU A 69 -2.87 2.87 2.15
CA LEU A 69 -2.36 1.99 1.11
C LEU A 69 -2.94 0.59 1.30
N ASN A 70 -3.75 0.14 0.34
CA ASN A 70 -4.30 -1.21 0.30
C ASN A 70 -3.80 -1.96 -0.94
N LEU A 71 -2.94 -2.96 -0.69
CA LEU A 71 -2.38 -3.88 -1.68
C LEU A 71 -2.85 -5.31 -1.47
N ALA A 72 -3.81 -5.54 -0.56
CA ALA A 72 -4.22 -6.86 -0.13
C ALA A 72 -4.71 -7.75 -1.29
N ASP A 73 -4.59 -9.07 -1.13
CA ASP A 73 -5.08 -10.06 -2.09
C ASP A 73 -4.51 -9.86 -3.51
N ASN A 74 -3.20 -9.66 -3.59
CA ASN A 74 -2.41 -9.69 -4.82
C ASN A 74 -1.29 -10.75 -4.71
N ASN A 75 -0.42 -10.86 -5.72
CA ASN A 75 0.70 -11.80 -5.69
C ASN A 75 2.03 -11.08 -5.92
N PHE A 76 2.63 -10.55 -4.87
CA PHE A 76 3.95 -9.91 -4.94
C PHE A 76 5.12 -10.91 -4.97
N ASN A 77 4.87 -12.14 -5.46
CA ASN A 77 5.85 -13.14 -5.86
C ASN A 77 7.02 -13.34 -4.88
N TYR A 78 6.72 -13.40 -3.58
CA TYR A 78 7.75 -13.50 -2.54
C TYR A 78 8.82 -12.42 -2.75
N SER A 79 8.41 -11.16 -2.85
CA SER A 79 9.29 -9.99 -2.84
C SER A 79 9.24 -9.26 -1.48
N GLU A 80 10.32 -8.53 -1.17
CA GLU A 80 10.38 -7.71 0.04
C GLU A 80 9.61 -6.41 -0.17
N ILE A 81 9.16 -5.81 0.93
CA ILE A 81 8.61 -4.46 0.92
C ILE A 81 9.80 -3.49 0.97
N PRO A 82 9.98 -2.58 0.00
CA PRO A 82 11.08 -1.63 0.04
C PRO A 82 11.02 -0.68 1.24
N SER A 83 12.17 -0.35 1.83
CA SER A 83 12.27 0.69 2.87
C SER A 83 11.82 2.07 2.39
N ALA A 84 11.77 2.30 1.08
CA ALA A 84 11.20 3.49 0.46
C ALA A 84 9.72 3.73 0.83
N ILE A 85 9.00 2.74 1.39
CA ILE A 85 7.68 2.95 2.01
C ILE A 85 7.71 4.04 3.09
N GLY A 86 8.86 4.29 3.72
CA GLY A 86 9.07 5.38 4.67
C GLY A 86 8.96 6.79 4.05
N ASN A 87 9.04 6.94 2.73
CA ASN A 87 8.82 8.22 2.04
C ASN A 87 7.36 8.68 2.10
N LEU A 88 6.43 7.75 2.36
CA LEU A 88 5.01 8.02 2.55
C LEU A 88 4.78 8.59 3.96
N SER A 89 5.31 9.78 4.22
CA SER A 89 5.40 10.38 5.56
C SER A 89 4.07 10.55 6.30
N ARG A 90 2.94 10.56 5.57
CA ARG A 90 1.58 10.67 6.11
C ARG A 90 0.84 9.34 6.25
N LEU A 91 1.49 8.23 5.95
CA LEU A 91 0.86 6.92 5.91
C LEU A 91 0.38 6.51 7.31
N ALA A 92 -0.90 6.17 7.39
CA ALA A 92 -1.58 5.80 8.63
C ALA A 92 -2.11 4.37 8.60
N TYR A 93 -2.53 3.88 7.43
CA TYR A 93 -3.17 2.58 7.25
C TYR A 93 -2.50 1.80 6.12
N VAL A 94 -2.06 0.59 6.43
CA VAL A 94 -1.41 -0.31 5.47
C VAL A 94 -2.05 -1.69 5.52
N TYR A 95 -2.58 -2.13 4.38
CA TYR A 95 -3.22 -3.43 4.21
C TYR A 95 -2.48 -4.23 3.13
N LEU A 96 -1.95 -5.38 3.53
CA LEU A 96 -1.08 -6.26 2.73
C LEU A 96 -1.50 -7.72 2.88
N SER A 97 -2.66 -7.99 3.48
CA SER A 97 -3.07 -9.38 3.73
C SER A 97 -3.10 -10.20 2.44
N LYS A 98 -2.77 -11.49 2.52
CA LYS A 98 -2.83 -12.42 1.39
C LYS A 98 -2.03 -11.97 0.15
N SER A 99 -0.87 -11.32 0.34
CA SER A 99 -0.14 -10.66 -0.76
C SER A 99 1.16 -11.35 -1.19
N LYS A 100 1.55 -12.43 -0.49
CA LYS A 100 2.81 -13.18 -0.70
C LYS A 100 4.07 -12.30 -0.65
N PHE A 101 4.11 -11.33 0.26
CA PHE A 101 5.38 -10.68 0.62
C PHE A 101 6.25 -11.65 1.44
N TYR A 102 7.58 -11.46 1.38
CA TYR A 102 8.55 -12.17 2.21
C TYR A 102 9.51 -11.19 2.91
N GLY A 103 10.31 -11.71 3.83
CA GLY A 103 11.42 -10.99 4.43
C GLY A 103 11.01 -10.25 5.70
N GLU A 104 11.77 -9.23 6.09
CA GLU A 104 11.47 -8.40 7.24
C GLU A 104 10.64 -7.18 6.83
N PHE A 105 9.58 -6.91 7.57
CA PHE A 105 8.77 -5.72 7.39
C PHE A 105 9.61 -4.45 7.68
N PRO A 106 9.65 -3.44 6.79
CA PRO A 106 10.47 -2.24 6.99
C PRO A 106 10.16 -1.50 8.30
N ARG A 107 11.11 -1.52 9.23
CA ARG A 107 10.96 -0.89 10.55
C ARG A 107 10.68 0.62 10.49
N VAL A 108 11.12 1.27 9.42
CA VAL A 108 10.89 2.71 9.18
C VAL A 108 9.41 3.08 9.23
N ILE A 109 8.49 2.16 8.91
CA ILE A 109 7.05 2.45 8.98
C ILE A 109 6.61 2.76 10.41
N PHE A 110 7.19 2.09 11.40
CA PHE A 110 6.80 2.22 12.81
C PHE A 110 7.33 3.53 13.43
N LEU A 111 8.21 4.23 12.71
CA LEU A 111 8.72 5.54 13.06
C LEU A 111 7.90 6.68 12.43
N LEU A 112 6.95 6.37 11.55
CA LEU A 112 6.10 7.38 10.93
C LEU A 112 5.11 7.94 11.96
N PRO A 113 4.97 9.27 12.04
CA PRO A 113 4.22 9.93 13.12
C PRO A 113 2.73 9.61 13.12
N ASN A 114 2.16 9.25 11.96
CA ASN A 114 0.73 9.01 11.79
C ASN A 114 0.36 7.52 11.68
N PHE A 115 1.34 6.62 11.78
CA PHE A 115 1.12 5.19 11.53
C PHE A 115 0.27 4.53 12.61
N GLN A 116 -0.87 3.98 12.23
CA GLN A 116 -1.88 3.49 13.17
C GLN A 116 -2.24 2.02 12.97
N VAL A 117 -2.37 1.56 11.73
CA VAL A 117 -2.90 0.23 11.42
C VAL A 117 -2.03 -0.48 10.41
N LEU A 118 -1.64 -1.71 10.76
CA LEU A 118 -1.01 -2.68 9.86
C LEU A 118 -1.84 -3.95 9.80
N SER A 119 -2.33 -4.31 8.62
CA SER A 119 -2.89 -5.64 8.37
C SER A 119 -2.00 -6.38 7.38
N ALA A 120 -1.24 -7.37 7.87
CA ALA A 120 -0.30 -8.14 7.07
C ALA A 120 -0.55 -9.66 7.17
N SER A 121 -1.75 -10.05 7.61
CA SER A 121 -2.11 -11.45 7.82
C SER A 121 -2.02 -12.29 6.54
N GLN A 122 -1.73 -13.58 6.67
CA GLN A 122 -1.64 -14.50 5.52
C GLN A 122 -0.51 -14.15 4.52
N ASN A 123 0.62 -13.64 5.03
CA ASN A 123 1.90 -13.61 4.32
C ASN A 123 2.87 -14.56 5.03
N LEU A 124 2.92 -15.82 4.58
CA LEU A 124 3.58 -16.92 5.31
C LEU A 124 5.05 -16.65 5.67
N TYR A 125 5.79 -15.92 4.82
CA TYR A 125 7.22 -15.66 4.98
C TYR A 125 7.54 -14.20 5.32
N LEU A 126 6.51 -13.39 5.60
CA LEU A 126 6.71 -12.03 6.08
C LEU A 126 6.87 -12.05 7.59
N SER A 127 8.01 -11.59 8.06
CA SER A 127 8.36 -11.43 9.46
C SER A 127 8.43 -9.94 9.80
N GLY A 128 8.39 -9.61 11.09
CA GLY A 128 8.56 -8.23 11.52
C GLY A 128 8.91 -8.21 13.00
N TYR A 129 9.88 -7.37 13.34
CA TYR A 129 10.18 -7.10 14.74
C TYR A 129 9.51 -5.80 15.12
N LEU A 130 8.47 -5.90 15.94
CA LEU A 130 8.04 -4.80 16.79
C LEU A 130 9.11 -4.68 17.90
N ALA A 131 10.32 -4.23 17.55
CA ALA A 131 11.31 -3.88 18.56
C ALA A 131 10.64 -2.89 19.50
N GLU A 132 10.64 -3.16 20.81
CA GLU A 132 9.96 -2.40 21.86
C GLU A 132 9.91 -0.91 21.52
N LEU A 133 8.81 -0.49 20.89
CA LEU A 133 8.59 0.88 20.48
C LEU A 133 8.30 1.64 21.77
N HIS A 134 9.37 2.05 22.44
CA HIS A 134 9.33 2.73 23.72
C HIS A 134 8.42 3.96 23.58
N ASN A 135 7.22 3.86 24.15
CA ASN A 135 6.34 4.95 24.58
C ASN A 135 5.94 6.01 23.52
N ARG A 136 6.17 5.79 22.22
CA ARG A 136 5.91 6.80 21.16
C ARG A 136 5.14 6.32 19.93
N SER A 137 4.84 5.04 19.78
CA SER A 137 4.18 4.56 18.57
C SER A 137 2.65 4.55 18.72
N PRO A 138 1.89 5.22 17.81
CA PRO A 138 0.42 5.26 17.84
C PRO A 138 -0.25 3.99 17.29
N LEU A 139 0.49 2.89 17.18
CA LEU A 139 0.04 1.65 16.55
C LEU A 139 -1.06 0.98 17.40
N LYS A 140 -2.23 0.76 16.79
CA LYS A 140 -3.28 -0.10 17.35
C LYS A 140 -3.10 -1.49 16.73
N VAL A 141 -2.66 -2.45 17.55
CA VAL A 141 -2.54 -3.87 17.17
C VAL A 141 -3.91 -4.53 17.20
#